data_AF-A0A950VTD0-F1
#
_entry.id   AF-A0A950VTD0-F1
#
_cell.length_a   1.000
_cell.length_b   1.000
_cell.length_c   1.000
_cell.angle_alpha   90.00
_cell.angle_beta   90.00
_cell.angle_gamma   90.00
#
_symmetry.space_group_name_H-M   'P 1'
#
loop_
_entity.id
_entity.type
_entity.pdbx_description
1 polymer ?
#
loop_
_entity_poly.entity_id
_entity_poly.type
_entity_poly.pdbx_seq_one_letter_code
_entity_poly.pdbx_strand_id
1 'polypeptide(L)'
;MSPRRTIFRAQDNFDPSYLERYQLGYTPDDKTAYWFPADPVAAHFSVDHVAPLAELYGHKLTVRVTRTDTPAAQPDPGQSFDASGMVELVAIDRGSPADQRLVAAVATIRAAGEAPCAVPGSGSSLVAGPLLAKQAHYDLDVFFPTAPGAPGAPGPALPGVVFSTSRYQDPGDLLTQLGFSVAGPVPTVRGDVRVQATPIVGNGTGDSALEDALARLGLTPWPNAPVARTSALWVESGADWLLRGVLMEAPEPLFRPGPPPSAAEKSPPPRFGISSLSCSGGTFDVVRQNASRTALLWLASTPFVPAGPLVLQVVARPPLVDPKSLPATTTLTGSCQVGPVPPFVADIA
;
A
#
# COMPACT_ATOMS: atom_id res chain seq x y z
N MET A 1 -30.82 -42.45 43.40
CA MET A 1 -29.40 -42.06 43.28
C MET A 1 -29.19 -41.47 41.90
N SER A 2 -28.98 -40.16 41.80
CA SER A 2 -28.74 -39.48 40.52
C SER A 2 -27.24 -39.56 40.19
N PRO A 3 -26.83 -39.98 38.98
CA PRO A 3 -25.41 -40.07 38.64
C PRO A 3 -24.79 -38.67 38.60
N ARG A 4 -23.69 -38.49 39.35
CA ARG A 4 -22.88 -37.27 39.30
C ARG A 4 -22.37 -37.07 37.88
N ARG A 5 -22.87 -36.04 37.22
CA ARG A 5 -22.35 -35.56 35.93
C ARG A 5 -20.97 -34.97 36.20
N THR A 6 -19.91 -35.63 35.74
CA THR A 6 -18.54 -35.10 35.81
C THR A 6 -18.46 -33.93 34.82
N ILE A 7 -18.46 -32.69 35.33
CA ILE A 7 -18.54 -31.46 34.51
C ILE A 7 -17.15 -30.96 34.05
N PHE A 8 -16.05 -31.53 34.55
CA PHE A 8 -14.70 -31.15 34.11
C PHE A 8 -13.86 -32.38 33.80
N ARG A 9 -13.47 -32.52 32.54
CA ARG A 9 -12.45 -33.48 32.07
C ARG A 9 -11.16 -32.67 31.93
N ALA A 10 -10.08 -33.11 32.58
CA ALA A 10 -8.75 -32.56 32.31
C ALA A 10 -8.44 -32.78 30.82
N GLN A 11 -8.19 -31.70 30.09
CA GLN A 11 -7.64 -31.75 28.74
C GLN A 11 -6.12 -31.61 28.88
N ASP A 12 -5.41 -32.73 28.78
CA ASP A 12 -3.94 -32.76 28.66
C ASP A 12 -3.47 -32.54 27.21
N ASN A 13 -4.38 -32.15 26.31
CA ASN A 13 -4.09 -31.92 24.91
C ASN A 13 -4.02 -30.42 24.66
N PHE A 14 -2.85 -29.95 24.23
CA PHE A 14 -2.66 -28.59 23.76
C PHE A 14 -3.51 -28.35 22.51
N ASP A 15 -4.30 -27.29 22.53
CA ASP A 15 -5.01 -26.78 21.37
C ASP A 15 -4.25 -25.54 20.85
N PRO A 16 -3.62 -25.60 19.67
CA PRO A 16 -2.89 -24.47 19.12
C PRO A 16 -3.75 -23.23 18.88
N SER A 17 -5.09 -23.34 18.84
CA SER A 17 -5.97 -22.18 18.81
C SER A 17 -5.82 -21.27 20.04
N TYR A 18 -5.35 -21.78 21.19
CA TYR A 18 -5.04 -20.94 22.34
C TYR A 18 -3.88 -19.96 22.08
N LEU A 19 -3.07 -20.18 21.04
CA LEU A 19 -2.05 -19.24 20.61
C LEU A 19 -2.63 -17.98 19.95
N GLU A 20 -3.92 -17.98 19.59
CA GLU A 20 -4.65 -16.80 19.10
C GLU A 20 -4.54 -15.61 20.07
N ARG A 21 -4.46 -15.88 21.38
CA ARG A 21 -4.30 -14.82 22.40
C ARG A 21 -3.04 -13.97 22.20
N TYR A 22 -2.05 -14.51 21.51
CA TYR A 22 -0.81 -13.81 21.19
C TYR A 22 -0.88 -13.08 19.85
N GLN A 23 -1.88 -13.36 19.01
CA GLN A 23 -2.01 -12.75 17.70
C GLN A 23 -2.42 -11.28 17.81
N LEU A 24 -1.62 -10.41 17.19
CA LEU A 24 -1.87 -8.98 17.08
C LEU A 24 -2.60 -8.60 15.77
N GLY A 25 -2.59 -9.51 14.79
CA GLY A 25 -3.26 -9.33 13.51
C GLY A 25 -2.37 -9.75 12.33
N TYR A 26 -2.69 -9.21 11.16
CA TYR A 26 -2.05 -9.55 9.89
C TYR A 26 -1.65 -8.29 9.14
N THR A 27 -0.73 -8.45 8.20
CA THR A 27 -0.46 -7.49 7.13
C THR A 27 -0.53 -8.25 5.80
N PRO A 28 -1.40 -7.89 4.84
CA PRO A 28 -2.45 -6.88 4.92
C PRO A 28 -3.47 -7.08 6.06
N ASP A 29 -4.20 -6.00 6.38
CA ASP A 29 -5.40 -6.07 7.22
C ASP A 29 -6.59 -6.72 6.48
N ASP A 30 -7.62 -7.09 7.24
CA ASP A 30 -8.86 -7.62 6.67
C ASP A 30 -9.48 -6.66 5.65
N LYS A 31 -9.89 -7.24 4.52
CA LYS A 31 -10.49 -6.57 3.35
C LYS A 31 -9.60 -5.49 2.74
N THR A 32 -8.29 -5.57 2.94
CA THR A 32 -7.36 -4.69 2.22
C THR A 32 -7.52 -4.88 0.72
N ALA A 33 -7.80 -3.78 0.01
CA ALA A 33 -7.88 -3.75 -1.43
C ALA A 33 -6.57 -3.23 -2.04
N TYR A 34 -6.25 -3.69 -3.25
CA TYR A 34 -5.11 -3.22 -4.03
C TYR A 34 -3.77 -3.39 -3.28
N TRP A 35 -3.52 -4.56 -2.69
CA TRP A 35 -2.20 -4.93 -2.21
C TRP A 35 -1.23 -5.06 -3.40
N PHE A 36 -0.03 -4.46 -3.40
CA PHE A 36 0.86 -4.70 -4.54
C PHE A 36 1.33 -6.16 -4.51
N PRO A 37 1.31 -6.91 -5.62
CA PRO A 37 1.75 -8.30 -5.64
C PRO A 37 3.21 -8.51 -5.20
N ALA A 38 4.08 -7.50 -5.33
CA ALA A 38 5.46 -7.56 -4.85
C ALA A 38 5.60 -7.38 -3.33
N ASP A 39 4.55 -6.96 -2.64
CA ASP A 39 4.60 -6.70 -1.21
C ASP A 39 4.51 -8.00 -0.38
N PRO A 40 5.33 -8.15 0.67
CA PRO A 40 5.28 -9.30 1.56
C PRO A 40 4.05 -9.28 2.47
N VAL A 41 3.59 -10.45 2.91
CA VAL A 41 2.52 -10.59 3.92
C VAL A 41 3.09 -11.04 5.25
N ALA A 42 2.36 -10.85 6.34
CA ALA A 42 2.80 -11.25 7.67
C ALA A 42 1.65 -11.56 8.64
N ALA A 43 1.96 -12.41 9.62
CA ALA A 43 1.18 -12.54 10.86
C ALA A 43 2.01 -11.98 12.03
N HIS A 44 1.35 -11.26 12.94
CA HIS A 44 2.01 -10.53 14.02
C HIS A 44 1.63 -11.13 15.38
N PHE A 45 2.61 -11.26 16.27
CA PHE A 45 2.46 -11.85 17.60
C PHE A 45 3.07 -10.96 18.68
N SER A 46 2.41 -10.89 19.85
CA SER A 46 2.86 -10.14 21.02
C SER A 46 4.05 -10.78 21.75
N VAL A 47 4.41 -12.00 21.37
CA VAL A 47 5.55 -12.74 21.91
C VAL A 47 6.35 -13.38 20.79
N ASP A 48 7.61 -13.72 21.05
CA ASP A 48 8.54 -14.35 20.11
C ASP A 48 8.54 -15.89 20.16
N HIS A 49 8.00 -16.48 21.22
CA HIS A 49 8.03 -17.91 21.47
C HIS A 49 6.80 -18.66 20.98
N VAL A 50 5.96 -18.08 20.11
CA VAL A 50 4.77 -18.77 19.56
C VAL A 50 5.16 -20.04 18.79
N ALA A 51 6.19 -19.97 17.95
CA ALA A 51 6.69 -21.11 17.19
C ALA A 51 7.28 -22.21 18.11
N PRO A 52 8.22 -21.90 19.03
CA PRO A 52 8.71 -22.88 20.01
C PRO A 52 7.59 -23.52 20.84
N LEU A 53 6.56 -22.74 21.22
CA LEU A 53 5.44 -23.25 22.00
C LEU A 53 4.60 -24.23 21.19
N ALA A 54 4.31 -23.95 19.92
CA ALA A 54 3.63 -24.89 19.04
C ALA A 54 4.45 -26.18 18.85
N GLU A 55 5.77 -26.04 18.66
CA GLU A 55 6.67 -27.17 18.44
C GLU A 55 6.76 -28.11 19.64
N LEU A 56 6.75 -27.57 20.87
CA LEU A 56 6.73 -28.34 22.10
C LEU A 56 5.54 -29.32 22.17
N TYR A 57 4.45 -29.00 21.50
CA TYR A 57 3.24 -29.82 21.44
C TYR A 57 3.04 -30.52 20.09
N GLY A 58 4.09 -30.62 19.27
CA GLY A 58 4.05 -31.36 18.01
C GLY A 58 3.35 -30.65 16.86
N HIS A 59 3.31 -29.31 16.88
CA HIS A 59 2.78 -28.48 15.79
C HIS A 59 3.86 -27.57 15.22
N LYS A 60 3.79 -27.26 13.93
CA LYS A 60 4.58 -26.16 13.34
C LYS A 60 3.74 -24.89 13.30
N LEU A 61 4.38 -23.73 13.36
CA LEU A 61 3.75 -22.45 13.01
C LEU A 61 3.95 -22.19 11.52
N THR A 62 2.87 -21.96 10.78
CA THR A 62 2.94 -21.58 9.37
C THR A 62 2.01 -20.42 9.07
N VAL A 63 2.43 -19.54 8.16
CA VAL A 63 1.53 -18.59 7.48
C VAL A 63 1.12 -19.22 6.16
N ARG A 64 -0.19 -19.29 5.90
CA ARG A 64 -0.76 -19.80 4.67
C ARG A 64 -1.43 -18.67 3.89
N VAL A 65 -1.21 -18.69 2.58
CA VAL A 65 -1.82 -17.76 1.62
C VAL A 65 -2.52 -18.60 0.55
N THR A 66 -3.83 -18.44 0.39
CA THR A 66 -4.63 -19.25 -0.54
C THR A 66 -5.43 -18.35 -1.46
N ARG A 67 -5.32 -18.55 -2.78
CA ARG A 67 -6.10 -17.79 -3.76
C ARG A 67 -7.55 -18.29 -3.82
N THR A 68 -8.51 -17.38 -3.67
CA THR A 68 -9.93 -17.71 -3.52
C THR A 68 -10.79 -17.47 -4.76
N ASP A 69 -10.29 -16.74 -5.76
CA ASP A 69 -10.98 -16.50 -7.04
C ASP A 69 -10.65 -17.56 -8.12
N THR A 70 -10.15 -18.73 -7.71
CA THR A 70 -9.88 -19.84 -8.63
C THR A 70 -11.16 -20.62 -8.95
N PRO A 71 -11.31 -21.17 -10.18
CA PRO A 71 -12.44 -22.04 -10.49
C PRO A 71 -12.48 -23.25 -9.56
N ALA A 72 -13.66 -23.67 -9.11
CA ALA A 72 -13.80 -24.81 -8.19
C ALA A 72 -13.19 -26.13 -8.71
N ALA A 73 -13.06 -26.29 -10.03
CA ALA A 73 -12.40 -27.45 -10.65
C ALA A 73 -10.86 -27.40 -10.58
N GLN A 74 -10.28 -26.25 -10.25
CA GLN A 74 -8.84 -26.00 -10.16
C GLN A 74 -8.54 -25.14 -8.92
N PRO A 75 -8.80 -25.66 -7.71
CA PRO A 75 -8.54 -24.91 -6.49
C PRO A 75 -7.05 -24.60 -6.37
N ASP A 76 -6.74 -23.43 -5.83
CA ASP A 76 -5.36 -23.05 -5.50
C ASP A 76 -4.81 -23.98 -4.40
N PRO A 77 -3.64 -24.61 -4.57
CA PRO A 77 -3.05 -25.46 -3.54
C PRO A 77 -2.59 -24.67 -2.31
N GLY A 78 -2.56 -23.33 -2.40
CA GLY A 78 -2.04 -22.44 -1.37
C GLY A 78 -0.52 -22.44 -1.31
N GLN A 79 0.02 -21.40 -0.70
CA GLN A 79 1.43 -21.24 -0.37
C GLN A 79 1.58 -21.23 1.14
N SER A 80 2.57 -21.96 1.68
CA SER A 80 2.80 -22.06 3.12
C SER A 80 4.24 -21.70 3.47
N PHE A 81 4.41 -20.90 4.51
CA PHE A 81 5.70 -20.37 4.96
C PHE A 81 5.88 -20.73 6.43
N ASP A 82 6.98 -21.39 6.77
CA ASP A 82 7.24 -21.84 8.14
C ASP A 82 7.95 -20.78 8.99
N ALA A 83 8.16 -21.13 10.26
CA ALA A 83 8.77 -20.25 11.26
C ALA A 83 10.19 -19.76 10.93
N SER A 84 10.86 -20.22 9.86
CA SER A 84 12.15 -19.66 9.44
C SER A 84 12.05 -18.18 9.06
N GLY A 85 10.85 -17.70 8.70
CA GLY A 85 10.55 -16.30 8.41
C GLY A 85 10.24 -15.44 9.65
N MET A 86 10.42 -15.96 10.85
CA MET A 86 10.18 -15.21 12.09
C MET A 86 11.24 -14.12 12.29
N VAL A 87 10.77 -12.89 12.46
CA VAL A 87 11.57 -11.72 12.77
C VAL A 87 10.98 -10.99 13.97
N GLU A 88 11.70 -10.01 14.52
CA GLU A 88 11.14 -9.11 15.52
C GLU A 88 9.91 -8.36 14.98
N LEU A 89 8.98 -8.00 15.85
CA LEU A 89 7.68 -7.40 15.50
C LEU A 89 7.80 -6.18 14.57
N VAL A 90 7.61 -6.39 13.25
CA VAL A 90 7.60 -5.30 12.24
C VAL A 90 6.36 -4.41 12.25
N ALA A 91 5.27 -4.84 12.88
CA ALA A 91 4.05 -4.03 13.04
C ALA A 91 3.97 -3.46 14.46
N ILE A 92 4.95 -2.63 14.83
CA ILE A 92 5.08 -2.11 16.20
C ILE A 92 3.87 -1.26 16.63
N ASP A 93 3.15 -0.67 15.69
CA ASP A 93 1.88 0.03 15.89
C ASP A 93 0.78 -0.87 16.50
N ARG A 94 0.89 -2.19 16.31
CA ARG A 94 0.01 -3.19 16.93
C ARG A 94 0.53 -3.70 18.28
N GLY A 95 1.78 -3.40 18.62
CA GLY A 95 2.38 -3.73 19.91
C GLY A 95 1.82 -2.88 21.05
N SER A 96 2.23 -3.17 22.28
CA SER A 96 1.76 -2.41 23.43
C SER A 96 2.25 -0.94 23.37
N PRO A 97 1.56 0.01 24.04
CA PRO A 97 2.06 1.38 24.12
C PRO A 97 3.44 1.51 24.78
N ALA A 98 3.84 0.55 25.63
CA ALA A 98 5.18 0.52 26.20
C ALA A 98 6.23 0.13 25.14
N ASP A 99 5.94 -0.88 24.33
CA ASP A 99 6.78 -1.32 23.21
C ASP A 99 6.97 -0.20 22.18
N GLN A 100 5.89 0.47 21.79
CA GLN A 100 5.95 1.61 20.86
C GLN A 100 6.89 2.71 21.36
N ARG A 101 6.80 3.06 22.65
CA ARG A 101 7.69 4.07 23.26
C ARG A 101 9.14 3.60 23.34
N LEU A 102 9.37 2.32 23.67
CA LEU A 102 10.70 1.74 23.75
C LEU A 102 11.39 1.76 22.38
N VAL A 103 10.70 1.29 21.34
CA VAL A 103 11.20 1.32 19.96
C VAL A 103 11.49 2.74 19.50
N ALA A 104 10.60 3.70 19.78
CA ALA A 104 10.83 5.10 19.43
C ALA A 104 12.07 5.69 20.15
N ALA A 105 12.29 5.35 21.41
CA ALA A 105 13.48 5.77 22.16
C ALA A 105 14.76 5.15 21.57
N VAL A 106 14.73 3.85 21.23
CA VAL A 106 15.85 3.15 20.58
C VAL A 106 16.18 3.77 19.23
N ALA A 107 15.18 4.09 18.41
CA ALA A 107 15.38 4.75 17.13
C ALA A 107 16.01 6.15 17.30
N THR A 108 15.59 6.90 18.34
CA THR A 108 16.15 8.22 18.65
C THR A 108 17.63 8.13 19.04
N ILE A 109 17.99 7.19 19.91
CA ILE A 109 19.39 6.95 20.32
C ILE A 109 20.26 6.59 19.11
N ARG A 110 19.78 5.68 18.25
CA ARG A 110 20.49 5.30 17.02
C ARG A 110 20.67 6.47 16.06
N ALA A 111 19.65 7.32 15.91
CA ALA A 111 19.71 8.50 15.06
C ALA A 111 20.75 9.53 15.56
N ALA A 112 21.05 9.53 16.87
CA ALA A 112 22.14 10.32 17.45
C ALA A 112 23.53 9.70 17.24
N GLY A 113 23.64 8.54 16.58
CA GLY A 113 24.89 7.82 16.38
C GLY A 113 25.34 7.00 17.59
N GLU A 114 24.46 6.83 18.58
CA GLU A 114 24.76 6.09 19.81
C GLU A 114 24.27 4.63 19.72
N ALA A 115 24.96 3.74 20.44
CA ALA A 115 24.54 2.35 20.59
C ALA A 115 23.54 2.23 21.74
N PRO A 116 22.27 1.87 21.48
CA PRO A 116 21.30 1.66 22.54
C PRO A 116 21.67 0.44 23.40
N CYS A 117 21.32 0.49 24.68
CA CYS A 117 21.39 -0.69 25.55
C CYS A 117 20.61 -1.86 24.95
N ALA A 118 20.97 -3.09 25.35
CA ALA A 118 20.18 -4.26 25.02
C ALA A 118 18.77 -4.12 25.61
N VAL A 119 17.76 -4.17 24.74
CA VAL A 119 16.35 -4.11 25.12
C VAL A 119 15.67 -5.43 24.74
N PRO A 120 14.69 -5.92 25.52
CA PRO A 120 13.90 -7.08 25.15
C PRO A 120 13.14 -6.82 23.84
N GLY A 121 12.86 -7.89 23.08
CA GLY A 121 12.06 -7.79 21.86
C GLY A 121 10.58 -7.51 22.17
N SER A 122 9.92 -6.76 21.32
CA SER A 122 8.51 -6.34 21.48
C SER A 122 7.48 -7.35 20.94
N GLY A 123 7.91 -8.59 20.69
CA GLY A 123 7.13 -9.61 20.01
C GLY A 123 7.78 -10.05 18.70
N SER A 124 7.01 -10.71 17.84
CA SER A 124 7.51 -11.25 16.59
C SER A 124 6.52 -11.13 15.43
N SER A 125 7.05 -11.21 14.22
CA SER A 125 6.26 -11.32 13.00
C SER A 125 6.75 -12.51 12.18
N LEU A 126 5.82 -13.34 11.72
CA LEU A 126 6.11 -14.34 10.70
C LEU A 126 5.89 -13.69 9.33
N VAL A 127 6.99 -13.37 8.65
CA VAL A 127 6.97 -12.69 7.33
C VAL A 127 7.06 -13.71 6.21
N ALA A 128 6.19 -13.57 5.22
CA ALA A 128 6.09 -14.42 4.05
C ALA A 128 6.19 -13.58 2.76
N GLY A 129 6.92 -14.11 1.77
CA GLY A 129 7.01 -13.53 0.43
C GLY A 129 6.29 -14.40 -0.61
N PRO A 130 4.95 -14.45 -0.60
CA PRO A 130 4.19 -15.23 -1.56
C PRO A 130 4.31 -14.68 -2.98
N LEU A 131 4.23 -15.57 -3.97
CA LEU A 131 4.05 -15.19 -5.36
C LEU A 131 2.57 -14.87 -5.58
N LEU A 132 2.25 -13.58 -5.57
CA LEU A 132 0.89 -13.10 -5.76
C LEU A 132 0.62 -12.79 -7.24
N ALA A 133 -0.51 -13.29 -7.76
CA ALA A 133 -1.04 -12.84 -9.04
C ALA A 133 -1.65 -11.44 -8.92
N LYS A 134 -1.58 -10.66 -10.01
CA LYS A 134 -2.27 -9.37 -10.17
C LYS A 134 -3.80 -9.57 -10.19
N GLN A 135 -4.54 -8.63 -9.61
CA GLN A 135 -6.03 -8.61 -9.61
C GLN A 135 -6.68 -9.92 -9.14
N ALA A 136 -6.17 -10.50 -8.05
CA ALA A 136 -6.66 -11.75 -7.49
C ALA A 136 -7.09 -11.58 -6.03
N HIS A 137 -7.86 -12.53 -5.52
CA HIS A 137 -8.36 -12.55 -4.15
C HIS A 137 -7.68 -13.65 -3.34
N TYR A 138 -7.34 -13.36 -2.09
CA TYR A 138 -6.61 -14.28 -1.23
C TYR A 138 -7.17 -14.31 0.20
N ASP A 139 -7.07 -15.48 0.81
CA ASP A 139 -7.14 -15.68 2.24
C ASP A 139 -5.72 -15.79 2.80
N LEU A 140 -5.48 -15.14 3.94
CA LEU A 140 -4.24 -15.18 4.71
C LEU A 140 -4.58 -15.67 6.12
N ASP A 141 -3.99 -16.78 6.55
CA ASP A 141 -4.23 -17.36 7.86
C ASP A 141 -2.97 -17.94 8.50
N VAL A 142 -2.96 -18.01 9.83
CA VAL A 142 -1.97 -18.79 10.57
C VAL A 142 -2.48 -20.22 10.71
N PHE A 143 -1.70 -21.18 10.25
CA PHE A 143 -2.03 -22.59 10.29
C PHE A 143 -1.01 -23.36 11.15
N PHE A 144 -1.50 -24.31 11.96
CA PHE A 144 -0.68 -25.11 12.86
C PHE A 144 -0.61 -26.59 12.43
N PRO A 145 0.05 -26.92 11.30
CA PRO A 145 0.11 -28.31 10.85
C PRO A 145 0.79 -29.19 11.89
N THR A 146 0.19 -30.36 12.11
CA THR A 146 0.74 -31.42 12.94
C THR A 146 2.10 -31.87 12.38
N ALA A 147 3.10 -32.00 13.24
CA ALA A 147 4.44 -32.40 12.84
C ALA A 147 4.43 -33.81 12.21
N PRO A 148 5.32 -34.10 11.24
CA PRO A 148 5.41 -35.42 10.63
C PRO A 148 5.58 -36.52 11.69
N GLY A 149 4.71 -37.53 11.67
CA GLY A 149 4.74 -38.65 12.62
C GLY A 149 3.91 -38.46 13.89
N ALA A 150 3.33 -37.28 14.12
CA ALA A 150 2.36 -37.09 15.20
C ALA A 150 0.96 -37.61 14.79
N PRO A 151 0.29 -38.41 15.65
CA PRO A 151 -1.04 -38.94 15.35
C PRO A 151 -2.10 -37.84 15.43
N GLY A 152 -2.87 -37.62 14.36
CA GLY A 152 -4.00 -36.69 14.40
C GLY A 152 -4.47 -36.16 13.04
N ALA A 153 -5.57 -35.40 13.08
CA ALA A 153 -6.06 -34.60 11.96
C ALA A 153 -5.05 -33.47 11.62
N PRO A 154 -5.14 -32.85 10.41
CA PRO A 154 -4.46 -31.57 10.16
C PRO A 154 -4.79 -30.58 11.28
N GLY A 155 -3.77 -29.94 11.84
CA GLY A 155 -3.94 -29.06 12.99
C GLY A 155 -4.76 -27.80 12.67
N PRO A 156 -5.15 -27.03 13.69
CA PRO A 156 -6.10 -25.93 13.51
C PRO A 156 -5.48 -24.73 12.78
N ALA A 157 -6.34 -23.92 12.16
CA ALA A 157 -5.99 -22.58 11.70
C ALA A 157 -6.57 -21.53 12.67
N LEU A 158 -5.87 -20.42 12.84
CA LEU A 158 -6.43 -19.23 13.48
C LEU A 158 -7.37 -18.52 12.51
N PRO A 159 -8.30 -17.68 13.00
CA PRO A 159 -9.05 -16.77 12.15
C PRO A 159 -8.12 -15.97 11.24
N GLY A 160 -8.35 -16.06 9.93
CA GLY A 160 -7.58 -15.37 8.90
C GLY A 160 -8.18 -14.03 8.50
N VAL A 161 -7.60 -13.44 7.46
CA VAL A 161 -8.08 -12.22 6.80
C VAL A 161 -8.19 -12.44 5.30
N VAL A 162 -9.02 -11.64 4.64
CA VAL A 162 -9.12 -11.63 3.18
C VAL A 162 -8.51 -10.36 2.61
N PHE A 163 -7.86 -10.46 1.45
CA PHE A 163 -7.34 -9.29 0.75
C PHE A 163 -7.37 -9.48 -0.77
N SER A 164 -7.20 -8.39 -1.52
CA SER A 164 -7.09 -8.42 -2.98
C SER A 164 -5.87 -7.68 -3.48
N THR A 165 -5.33 -8.14 -4.60
CA THR A 165 -4.11 -7.59 -5.18
C THR A 165 -4.38 -6.57 -6.28
N SER A 166 -3.46 -5.62 -6.41
CA SER A 166 -3.44 -4.59 -7.43
C SER A 166 -3.15 -5.19 -8.81
N ARG A 167 -3.56 -4.47 -9.87
CA ARG A 167 -3.10 -4.74 -11.25
C ARG A 167 -1.65 -4.33 -11.48
N TYR A 168 -1.10 -3.47 -10.64
CA TYR A 168 0.28 -3.01 -10.71
C TYR A 168 1.14 -3.88 -9.81
N GLN A 169 2.32 -4.27 -10.27
CA GLN A 169 3.23 -5.14 -9.53
C GLN A 169 3.76 -4.47 -8.26
N ASP A 170 4.07 -3.18 -8.37
CA ASP A 170 4.69 -2.34 -7.35
C ASP A 170 4.41 -0.85 -7.67
N PRO A 171 4.83 0.11 -6.82
CA PRO A 171 4.70 1.54 -7.10
C PRO A 171 5.32 2.01 -8.43
N GLY A 172 6.43 1.41 -8.86
CA GLY A 172 7.11 1.77 -10.11
C GLY A 172 6.34 1.35 -11.36
N ASP A 173 5.70 0.18 -11.34
CA ASP A 173 4.79 -0.29 -12.39
C ASP A 173 3.60 0.67 -12.54
N LEU A 174 2.99 1.10 -11.43
CA LEU A 174 1.92 2.11 -11.46
C LEU A 174 2.38 3.44 -12.09
N LEU A 175 3.56 3.94 -11.72
CA LEU A 175 4.10 5.17 -12.30
C LEU A 175 4.39 5.03 -13.79
N THR A 176 4.92 3.87 -14.20
CA THR A 176 5.16 3.56 -15.61
C THR A 176 3.86 3.56 -16.41
N GLN A 177 2.78 2.98 -15.85
CA GLN A 177 1.45 2.99 -16.49
C GLN A 177 0.84 4.39 -16.56
N LEU A 178 1.10 5.26 -15.58
CA LEU A 178 0.75 6.68 -15.65
C LEU A 178 1.57 7.45 -16.70
N GLY A 179 2.60 6.83 -17.30
CA GLY A 179 3.47 7.46 -18.28
C GLY A 179 4.67 8.18 -17.66
N PHE A 180 5.07 7.86 -16.44
CA PHE A 180 6.28 8.39 -15.82
C PHE A 180 7.38 7.34 -15.79
N SER A 181 8.60 7.72 -16.18
CA SER A 181 9.78 6.88 -16.02
C SER A 181 10.46 7.17 -14.70
N VAL A 182 10.65 6.13 -13.88
CA VAL A 182 11.46 6.19 -12.65
C VAL A 182 12.94 5.91 -12.91
N ALA A 183 13.27 5.31 -14.06
CA ALA A 183 14.62 5.04 -14.52
C ALA A 183 14.63 4.84 -16.05
N GLY A 184 15.65 5.37 -16.73
CA GLY A 184 15.82 5.22 -18.18
C GLY A 184 15.19 6.37 -18.99
N PRO A 185 14.86 6.14 -20.28
CA PRO A 185 14.32 7.18 -21.16
C PRO A 185 13.03 7.78 -20.59
N VAL A 186 12.90 9.10 -20.73
CA VAL A 186 11.72 9.83 -20.26
C VAL A 186 10.66 9.82 -21.37
N PRO A 187 9.49 9.18 -21.17
CA PRO A 187 8.43 9.13 -22.16
C PRO A 187 7.77 10.51 -22.33
N THR A 188 7.11 10.73 -23.45
CA THR A 188 6.27 11.92 -23.67
C THR A 188 4.84 11.68 -23.16
N VAL A 189 4.22 12.72 -22.61
CA VAL A 189 2.78 12.76 -22.30
C VAL A 189 2.00 12.29 -23.53
N ARG A 190 0.98 11.46 -23.30
CA ARG A 190 0.17 10.85 -24.37
C ARG A 190 -1.24 11.44 -24.51
N GLY A 191 -1.62 12.39 -23.67
CA GLY A 191 -2.96 12.98 -23.67
C GLY A 191 -2.89 14.48 -23.54
N ASP A 192 -2.94 15.21 -24.63
CA ASP A 192 -3.00 16.67 -24.62
C ASP A 192 -4.44 17.11 -24.86
N VAL A 193 -4.97 17.95 -23.98
CA VAL A 193 -6.38 18.38 -24.02
C VAL A 193 -6.48 19.88 -23.86
N ARG A 194 -7.20 20.52 -24.79
CA ARG A 194 -7.60 21.93 -24.67
C ARG A 194 -8.63 22.10 -23.56
N VAL A 195 -8.43 23.08 -22.68
CA VAL A 195 -9.35 23.45 -21.60
C VAL A 195 -9.70 24.93 -21.61
N GLN A 196 -10.77 25.28 -20.91
CA GLN A 196 -11.14 26.67 -20.66
C GLN A 196 -10.19 27.33 -19.65
N ALA A 197 -9.98 28.65 -19.80
CA ALA A 197 -9.10 29.46 -18.93
C ALA A 197 -9.69 29.77 -17.55
N THR A 198 -10.73 29.07 -17.11
CA THR A 198 -11.50 29.40 -15.91
C THR A 198 -10.63 29.30 -14.64
N PRO A 199 -10.66 30.31 -13.75
CA PRO A 199 -9.98 30.22 -12.46
C PRO A 199 -10.57 29.12 -11.58
N ILE A 200 -9.69 28.28 -11.04
CA ILE A 200 -10.02 27.26 -10.02
C ILE A 200 -9.03 27.49 -8.87
N VAL A 201 -9.55 27.64 -7.66
CA VAL A 201 -8.77 28.05 -6.47
C VAL A 201 -8.97 27.10 -5.30
N GLY A 202 -7.99 27.04 -4.40
CA GLY A 202 -8.00 26.17 -3.22
C GLY A 202 -7.79 24.70 -3.57
N ASN A 203 -7.73 23.82 -2.58
CA ASN A 203 -7.67 22.36 -2.75
C ASN A 203 -9.03 21.72 -2.47
N GLY A 204 -9.29 20.52 -3.00
CA GLY A 204 -10.58 19.84 -2.79
C GLY A 204 -10.49 18.31 -2.92
N THR A 205 -11.26 17.61 -2.09
CA THR A 205 -11.40 16.14 -2.13
C THR A 205 -12.87 15.78 -2.17
N GLY A 206 -13.22 14.81 -2.99
CA GLY A 206 -14.60 14.34 -3.19
C GLY A 206 -15.02 14.45 -4.65
N ASP A 207 -16.02 13.65 -5.03
CA ASP A 207 -16.43 13.52 -6.42
C ASP A 207 -16.96 14.84 -6.97
N SER A 208 -17.83 15.52 -6.23
CA SER A 208 -18.37 16.84 -6.61
C SER A 208 -17.28 17.90 -6.82
N ALA A 209 -16.26 17.92 -5.95
CA ALA A 209 -15.17 18.89 -6.06
C ALA A 209 -14.34 18.68 -7.33
N LEU A 210 -14.15 17.42 -7.75
CA LEU A 210 -13.47 17.10 -9.01
C LEU A 210 -14.38 17.38 -10.22
N GLU A 211 -15.64 16.94 -10.18
CA GLU A 211 -16.62 17.15 -11.25
C GLU A 211 -16.85 18.63 -11.55
N ASP A 212 -17.00 19.47 -10.52
CA ASP A 212 -17.13 20.92 -10.66
C ASP A 212 -15.88 21.54 -11.32
N ALA A 213 -14.70 21.05 -10.97
CA ALA A 213 -13.44 21.51 -11.55
C ALA A 213 -13.34 21.10 -13.04
N LEU A 214 -13.69 19.86 -13.38
CA LEU A 214 -13.72 19.38 -14.77
C LEU A 214 -14.76 20.15 -15.60
N ALA A 215 -15.95 20.43 -15.04
CA ALA A 215 -16.98 21.22 -15.71
C ALA A 215 -16.50 22.65 -16.02
N ARG A 216 -15.83 23.31 -15.07
CA ARG A 216 -15.23 24.65 -15.27
C ARG A 216 -14.11 24.68 -16.30
N LEU A 217 -13.42 23.56 -16.49
CA LEU A 217 -12.39 23.40 -17.53
C LEU A 217 -13.00 23.06 -18.90
N GLY A 218 -14.32 22.85 -18.98
CA GLY A 218 -15.00 22.44 -20.21
C GLY A 218 -14.80 20.96 -20.56
N LEU A 219 -14.48 20.12 -19.57
CA LEU A 219 -14.17 18.71 -19.75
C LEU A 219 -15.35 17.76 -19.49
N THR A 220 -16.55 18.28 -19.22
CA THR A 220 -17.73 17.45 -18.93
C THR A 220 -18.54 17.16 -20.20
N PRO A 221 -18.85 15.89 -20.51
CA PRO A 221 -18.49 14.68 -19.76
C PRO A 221 -17.04 14.22 -20.00
N TRP A 222 -16.35 13.83 -18.92
CA TRP A 222 -15.00 13.26 -19.00
C TRP A 222 -15.08 11.73 -18.98
N PRO A 223 -14.44 11.01 -19.92
CA PRO A 223 -14.55 9.56 -19.99
C PRO A 223 -13.76 8.88 -18.88
N ASN A 224 -14.36 7.86 -18.26
CA ASN A 224 -13.67 7.00 -17.28
C ASN A 224 -12.39 6.40 -17.88
N ALA A 225 -11.31 6.38 -17.10
CA ALA A 225 -10.04 5.79 -17.50
C ALA A 225 -9.98 4.28 -17.16
N PRO A 226 -10.02 3.36 -18.14
CA PRO A 226 -9.93 1.91 -17.87
C PRO A 226 -8.50 1.46 -17.52
N VAL A 227 -7.51 2.29 -17.85
CA VAL A 227 -6.08 2.11 -17.62
C VAL A 227 -5.53 3.38 -17.01
N ALA A 228 -4.38 3.29 -16.33
CA ALA A 228 -3.71 4.48 -15.84
C ALA A 228 -3.31 5.39 -17.01
N ARG A 229 -3.48 6.70 -16.84
CA ARG A 229 -3.05 7.69 -17.83
C ARG A 229 -2.79 9.05 -17.19
N THR A 230 -2.02 9.85 -17.90
CA THR A 230 -1.77 11.26 -17.59
C THR A 230 -2.15 12.11 -18.78
N SER A 231 -2.94 13.15 -18.55
CA SER A 231 -3.34 14.12 -19.56
C SER A 231 -2.84 15.52 -19.20
N ALA A 232 -2.11 16.18 -20.10
CA ALA A 232 -1.74 17.59 -20.00
C ALA A 232 -2.90 18.48 -20.47
N LEU A 233 -3.20 19.51 -19.67
CA LEU A 233 -4.32 20.42 -19.89
C LEU A 233 -3.77 21.76 -20.37
N TRP A 234 -4.24 22.20 -21.53
CA TRP A 234 -3.69 23.34 -22.24
C TRP A 234 -4.71 24.45 -22.42
N VAL A 235 -4.30 25.68 -22.17
CA VAL A 235 -5.09 26.88 -22.41
C VAL A 235 -4.42 27.73 -23.47
N GLU A 236 -5.24 28.32 -24.34
CA GLU A 236 -4.79 29.26 -25.36
C GLU A 236 -4.64 30.66 -24.75
N SER A 237 -3.55 31.35 -25.08
CA SER A 237 -3.25 32.70 -24.62
C SER A 237 -2.69 33.53 -25.79
N GLY A 238 -3.58 34.19 -26.53
CA GLY A 238 -3.19 34.86 -27.77
C GLY A 238 -2.82 33.83 -28.85
N ALA A 239 -1.59 33.88 -29.34
CA ALA A 239 -1.06 32.90 -30.29
C ALA A 239 -0.32 31.72 -29.61
N ASP A 240 -0.16 31.79 -28.29
CA ASP A 240 0.61 30.81 -27.51
C ASP A 240 -0.29 29.79 -26.81
N TRP A 241 0.29 28.65 -26.49
CA TRP A 241 -0.34 27.62 -25.66
C TRP A 241 0.39 27.49 -24.33
N LEU A 242 -0.37 27.53 -23.24
CA LEU A 242 0.16 27.45 -21.89
C LEU A 242 -0.36 26.18 -21.21
N LEU A 243 0.53 25.49 -20.50
CA LEU A 243 0.19 24.36 -19.66
C LEU A 243 -0.55 24.89 -18.43
N ARG A 244 -1.81 24.48 -18.29
CA ARG A 244 -2.69 24.82 -17.17
C ARG A 244 -2.62 23.79 -16.05
N GLY A 245 -2.41 22.53 -16.38
CA GLY A 245 -2.54 21.45 -15.41
C GLY A 245 -2.28 20.07 -15.98
N VAL A 246 -2.40 19.09 -15.11
CA VAL A 246 -2.25 17.67 -15.41
C VAL A 246 -3.35 16.91 -14.69
N LEU A 247 -4.07 16.07 -15.43
CA LEU A 247 -5.03 15.11 -14.89
C LEU A 247 -4.43 13.71 -14.93
N MET A 248 -4.21 13.13 -13.76
CA MET A 248 -3.78 11.75 -13.59
C MET A 248 -4.96 10.89 -13.18
N GLU A 249 -5.13 9.77 -13.85
CA GLU A 249 -6.23 8.84 -13.59
C GLU A 249 -5.71 7.42 -13.55
N ALA A 250 -6.26 6.60 -12.67
CA ALA A 250 -6.04 5.17 -12.63
C ALA A 250 -7.31 4.44 -12.20
N PRO A 251 -7.52 3.20 -12.65
CA PRO A 251 -8.62 2.34 -12.20
C PRO A 251 -8.51 1.88 -10.73
N GLU A 252 -7.42 2.24 -10.05
CA GLU A 252 -7.17 1.94 -8.63
C GLU A 252 -6.69 3.21 -7.92
N PRO A 253 -6.85 3.34 -6.60
CA PRO A 253 -6.45 4.53 -5.86
C PRO A 253 -4.97 4.90 -6.05
N LEU A 254 -4.71 6.16 -6.38
CA LEU A 254 -3.40 6.82 -6.44
C LEU A 254 -2.88 7.23 -5.06
N PHE A 255 -3.59 6.84 -4.01
CA PHE A 255 -3.17 6.96 -2.62
C PHE A 255 -3.61 5.71 -1.88
N ARG A 256 -2.67 5.08 -1.18
CA ARG A 256 -2.89 3.90 -0.34
C ARG A 256 -2.46 4.24 1.09
N PRO A 257 -3.39 4.16 2.06
CA PRO A 257 -3.10 4.56 3.43
C PRO A 257 -1.95 3.74 4.01
N GLY A 258 -1.22 4.37 4.92
CA GLY A 258 -0.21 3.72 5.77
C GLY A 258 -0.84 2.84 6.85
N PRO A 259 -0.01 2.20 7.70
CA PRO A 259 -0.49 1.69 8.98
C PRO A 259 -1.16 2.80 9.80
N PRO A 260 -1.98 2.46 10.82
CA PRO A 260 -2.55 3.46 11.71
C PRO A 260 -1.47 4.30 12.41
N PRO A 261 -1.79 5.55 12.80
CA PRO A 261 -0.87 6.39 13.55
C PRO A 261 -0.45 5.71 14.85
N SER A 262 0.86 5.70 15.12
CA SER A 262 1.40 5.29 16.42
C SER A 262 1.43 6.48 17.38
N ALA A 263 1.67 6.23 18.68
CA ALA A 263 1.82 7.30 19.67
C ALA A 263 2.97 8.29 19.32
N ALA A 264 3.98 7.84 18.56
CA ALA A 264 5.10 8.66 18.13
C ALA A 264 4.83 9.42 16.81
N GLU A 265 3.85 8.99 16.02
CA GLU A 265 3.62 9.47 14.65
C GLU A 265 2.14 9.83 14.44
N LYS A 266 1.82 11.14 14.55
CA LYS A 266 0.43 11.63 14.43
C LYS A 266 -0.17 11.43 13.02
N SER A 267 0.66 11.38 11.99
CA SER A 267 0.26 11.20 10.59
C SER A 267 1.26 10.29 9.90
N PRO A 268 1.08 8.96 9.93
CA PRO A 268 2.01 8.03 9.33
C PRO A 268 2.06 8.27 7.81
N PRO A 269 3.25 8.16 7.19
CA PRO A 269 3.37 8.29 5.75
C PRO A 269 2.52 7.21 5.08
N PRO A 270 1.90 7.53 3.94
CA PRO A 270 1.12 6.57 3.20
C PRO A 270 2.00 5.41 2.72
N ARG A 271 1.39 4.25 2.48
CA ARG A 271 2.06 3.15 1.77
C ARG A 271 2.42 3.55 0.35
N PHE A 272 1.54 4.32 -0.28
CA PHE A 272 1.77 4.92 -1.58
C PHE A 272 1.00 6.25 -1.66
N GLY A 273 1.62 7.30 -2.16
CA GLY A 273 0.90 8.53 -2.47
C GLY A 273 1.75 9.50 -3.27
N ILE A 274 1.11 10.17 -4.21
CA ILE A 274 1.72 11.29 -4.94
C ILE A 274 1.86 12.47 -3.97
N SER A 275 3.09 12.93 -3.74
CA SER A 275 3.38 14.03 -2.82
C SER A 275 3.48 15.38 -3.52
N SER A 276 4.04 15.42 -4.73
CA SER A 276 4.16 16.65 -5.50
C SER A 276 4.23 16.38 -7.01
N LEU A 277 3.80 17.37 -7.78
CA LEU A 277 4.04 17.47 -9.21
C LEU A 277 4.69 18.83 -9.50
N SER A 278 5.69 18.84 -10.37
CA SER A 278 6.39 20.05 -10.77
C SER A 278 6.79 19.99 -12.24
N CYS A 279 7.07 21.15 -12.82
CA CYS A 279 7.60 21.27 -14.18
C CYS A 279 8.52 22.49 -14.22
N SER A 280 9.63 22.43 -14.93
CA SER A 280 10.37 23.66 -15.21
C SER A 280 9.46 24.63 -15.96
N GLY A 281 9.39 25.89 -15.52
CA GLY A 281 8.47 26.90 -16.04
C GLY A 281 7.29 27.24 -15.13
N GLY A 282 6.93 26.39 -14.15
CA GLY A 282 5.88 26.73 -13.19
C GLY A 282 5.58 25.66 -12.13
N THR A 283 4.60 25.93 -11.27
CA THR A 283 4.21 25.05 -10.17
C THR A 283 2.74 24.67 -10.27
N PHE A 284 2.41 23.45 -9.81
CA PHE A 284 1.04 23.02 -9.65
C PHE A 284 0.66 23.10 -8.17
N ASP A 285 -0.12 24.11 -7.81
CA ASP A 285 -0.44 24.51 -6.44
C ASP A 285 -1.90 24.24 -6.06
N VAL A 286 -2.73 23.87 -7.03
CA VAL A 286 -4.14 23.53 -6.85
C VAL A 286 -4.35 22.04 -7.13
N VAL A 287 -4.90 21.32 -6.15
CA VAL A 287 -5.15 19.88 -6.23
C VAL A 287 -6.64 19.58 -6.05
N ARG A 288 -7.20 18.79 -6.97
CA ARG A 288 -8.53 18.17 -6.84
C ARG A 288 -8.40 16.67 -6.96
N GLN A 289 -9.15 15.94 -6.15
CA GLN A 289 -9.23 14.49 -6.25
C GLN A 289 -10.63 14.01 -5.93
N ASN A 290 -11.03 12.90 -6.54
CA ASN A 290 -12.30 12.26 -6.23
C ASN A 290 -12.22 11.51 -4.88
N ALA A 291 -13.35 11.05 -4.36
CA ALA A 291 -13.42 10.40 -3.06
C ALA A 291 -12.62 9.08 -3.02
N SER A 292 -12.64 8.34 -4.12
CA SER A 292 -11.90 7.08 -4.28
C SER A 292 -10.40 7.28 -4.57
N ARG A 293 -9.95 8.53 -4.75
CA ARG A 293 -8.58 8.91 -5.11
C ARG A 293 -8.04 8.19 -6.36
N THR A 294 -8.92 7.83 -7.28
CA THR A 294 -8.59 7.23 -8.59
C THR A 294 -8.31 8.30 -9.65
N ALA A 295 -8.69 9.54 -9.40
CA ALA A 295 -8.40 10.68 -10.26
C ALA A 295 -7.84 11.84 -9.44
N LEU A 296 -6.77 12.44 -9.95
CA LEU A 296 -6.01 13.52 -9.33
C LEU A 296 -5.71 14.59 -10.37
N LEU A 297 -6.31 15.77 -10.19
CA LEU A 297 -6.13 16.94 -11.04
C LEU A 297 -5.21 17.93 -10.33
N TRP A 298 -4.05 18.18 -10.93
CA TRP A 298 -3.10 19.21 -10.52
C TRP A 298 -3.23 20.40 -11.48
N LEU A 299 -3.44 21.59 -10.94
CA LEU A 299 -3.56 22.83 -11.70
C LEU A 299 -2.51 23.82 -11.24
N ALA A 300 -1.97 24.57 -12.18
CA ALA A 300 -1.17 25.75 -11.93
C ALA A 300 -2.09 26.95 -11.81
N SER A 301 -2.00 27.71 -10.73
CA SER A 301 -2.76 28.95 -10.55
C SER A 301 -2.49 29.94 -11.67
N THR A 302 -1.25 30.01 -12.14
CA THR A 302 -0.82 30.75 -13.33
C THR A 302 -0.35 29.77 -14.42
N PRO A 303 -1.03 29.68 -15.58
CA PRO A 303 -0.58 28.85 -16.70
C PRO A 303 0.79 29.28 -17.22
N PHE A 304 1.60 28.35 -17.72
CA PHE A 304 2.98 28.63 -18.13
C PHE A 304 3.41 27.79 -19.34
N VAL A 305 4.45 28.22 -20.04
CA VAL A 305 5.11 27.39 -21.07
C VAL A 305 6.03 26.40 -20.37
N PRO A 306 5.86 25.09 -20.53
CA PRO A 306 6.75 24.13 -19.90
C PRO A 306 8.15 24.20 -20.53
N ALA A 307 9.17 24.27 -19.67
CA ALA A 307 10.58 24.37 -20.02
C ALA A 307 11.38 23.09 -19.71
N GLY A 308 10.69 22.01 -19.34
CA GLY A 308 11.29 20.74 -18.94
C GLY A 308 10.24 19.67 -18.69
N PRO A 309 10.64 18.47 -18.25
CA PRO A 309 9.70 17.39 -17.97
C PRO A 309 8.81 17.71 -16.76
N LEU A 310 7.63 17.09 -16.75
CA LEU A 310 6.86 16.87 -15.54
C LEU A 310 7.67 15.95 -14.61
N VAL A 311 7.87 16.39 -13.37
CA VAL A 311 8.54 15.64 -12.31
C VAL A 311 7.52 15.35 -11.22
N LEU A 312 7.23 14.06 -11.04
CA LEU A 312 6.29 13.54 -10.06
C LEU A 312 7.08 12.93 -8.90
N GLN A 313 6.85 13.42 -7.69
CA GLN A 313 7.37 12.79 -6.49
C GLN A 313 6.29 11.93 -5.85
N VAL A 314 6.68 10.71 -5.51
CA VAL A 314 5.82 9.73 -4.86
C VAL A 314 6.49 9.25 -3.58
N VAL A 315 5.70 9.24 -2.53
CA VAL A 315 6.05 8.59 -1.27
C VAL A 315 5.64 7.13 -1.38
N ALA A 316 6.61 6.23 -1.25
CA ALA A 316 6.37 4.79 -1.14
C ALA A 316 7.00 4.27 0.15
N ARG A 317 6.21 3.56 0.95
CA ARG A 317 6.66 2.90 2.18
C ARG A 317 6.44 1.40 2.07
N PRO A 318 7.50 0.58 2.25
CA PRO A 318 7.34 -0.86 2.37
C PRO A 318 6.34 -1.20 3.49
N PRO A 319 5.44 -2.18 3.29
CA PRO A 319 4.42 -2.50 4.30
C PRO A 319 5.01 -3.07 5.59
N LEU A 320 6.16 -3.73 5.50
CA LEU A 320 6.86 -4.32 6.62
C LEU A 320 8.19 -3.60 6.76
N VAL A 321 8.39 -2.93 7.89
CA VAL A 321 9.59 -2.15 8.20
C VAL A 321 10.20 -2.70 9.48
N ASP A 322 11.52 -2.91 9.49
CA ASP A 322 12.22 -3.23 10.74
C ASP A 322 11.99 -2.09 11.75
N PRO A 323 11.35 -2.37 12.89
CA PRO A 323 10.96 -1.34 13.86
C PRO A 323 12.17 -0.62 14.45
N LYS A 324 13.34 -1.26 14.48
CA LYS A 324 14.59 -0.69 15.00
C LYS A 324 15.38 0.06 13.92
N SER A 325 14.95 -0.02 12.66
CA SER A 325 15.48 0.80 11.57
C SER A 325 14.68 2.11 11.47
N LEU A 326 15.32 3.18 10.99
CA LEU A 326 14.56 4.37 10.59
C LEU A 326 13.64 3.95 9.43
N PRO A 327 12.34 4.25 9.46
CA PRO A 327 11.45 3.88 8.37
C PRO A 327 11.95 4.53 7.09
N ALA A 328 12.46 3.71 6.18
CA ALA A 328 12.91 4.16 4.86
C ALA A 328 11.68 4.50 4.03
N THR A 329 11.14 5.70 4.26
CA THR A 329 10.23 6.32 3.31
C THR A 329 11.03 6.56 2.05
N THR A 330 10.72 5.81 1.00
CA THR A 330 11.42 5.96 -0.27
C THR A 330 10.65 6.96 -1.10
N THR A 331 11.32 8.05 -1.47
CA THR A 331 10.79 8.99 -2.47
C THR A 331 11.15 8.46 -3.84
N LEU A 332 10.16 7.99 -4.59
CA LEU A 332 10.30 7.68 -6.01
C LEU A 332 10.09 8.95 -6.81
N THR A 333 10.99 9.23 -7.76
CA THR A 333 10.87 10.38 -8.66
C THR A 333 10.60 9.85 -10.07
N GLY A 334 9.42 10.13 -10.59
CA GLY A 334 9.04 9.84 -11.97
C GLY A 334 9.17 11.08 -12.84
N SER A 335 9.64 10.92 -14.08
CA SER A 335 9.69 12.01 -15.07
C SER A 335 8.87 11.67 -16.32
N CYS A 336 8.23 12.68 -16.91
CA CYS A 336 7.50 12.59 -18.18
C CYS A 336 7.72 13.87 -18.99
N GLN A 337 8.15 13.75 -20.25
CA GLN A 337 8.32 14.89 -21.15
C GLN A 337 6.97 15.50 -21.50
N VAL A 338 6.91 16.82 -21.52
CA VAL A 338 5.81 17.62 -22.03
C VAL A 338 6.41 18.67 -22.96
N GLY A 339 5.95 18.73 -24.20
CA GLY A 339 6.46 19.69 -25.18
C GLY A 339 6.04 21.13 -24.82
N PRO A 340 6.71 22.17 -25.34
CA PRO A 340 6.33 23.57 -25.11
C PRO A 340 5.00 23.95 -25.78
N VAL A 341 4.51 23.13 -26.70
CA VAL A 341 3.27 23.32 -27.47
C VAL A 341 2.53 21.98 -27.53
N PRO A 342 1.19 21.95 -27.42
CA PRO A 342 0.44 20.71 -27.55
C PRO A 342 0.56 20.12 -28.97
N PRO A 343 0.69 18.79 -29.13
CA PRO A 343 0.80 18.15 -30.44
C PRO A 343 -0.39 18.42 -31.37
N PHE A 344 -1.61 18.55 -30.83
CA PHE A 344 -2.83 18.79 -31.63
C PHE A 344 -2.83 20.15 -32.35
N VAL A 345 -1.94 21.08 -32.01
CA VAL A 345 -1.83 22.37 -32.71
C VAL A 345 -1.46 22.16 -34.18
N ALA A 346 -0.64 21.14 -34.47
CA ALA A 346 -0.29 20.79 -35.84
C ALA A 346 -1.50 20.28 -36.66
N ASP A 347 -2.54 19.75 -35.99
CA ASP A 347 -3.75 19.24 -36.63
C ASP A 347 -4.81 20.33 -36.88
N ILE A 348 -4.65 21.50 -36.24
CA ILE A 348 -5.57 22.65 -36.35
C ILE A 348 -5.08 23.68 -37.39
N ALA A 349 -3.77 23.69 -37.68
CA ALA A 349 -3.12 24.59 -38.65
C ALA A 349 -3.31 24.14 -40.10
#